data_AF-A0A530GKX7-F1
#
_entry.id   AF-A0A530GKX7-F1
#
_cell.length_a   1.000
_cell.length_b   1.000
_cell.length_c   1.000
_cell.angle_alpha   90.00
_cell.angle_beta   90.00
_cell.angle_gamma   90.00
#
_symmetry.space_group_name_H-M   'P 1'
#
loop_
_entity.id
_entity.type
_entity.pdbx_description
1 polymer ?
#
loop_
_entity_poly.entity_id
_entity_poly.type
_entity_poly.pdbx_seq_one_letter_code
_entity_poly.pdbx_strand_id
1 'polypeptide(L)'
;PGRRILQDVVTAIRHNITIDELGFRRERHADRYLKPPEEMERLFSRYPEALARTVEIARQCRFSLDELAYQYPEEKMLPGLTAQQALEKLTWEGAERRYPEGVPDKVVAVIKHELRLIEILQYAPYFLTVNAIVQFARSRDILCQGRGSAANSAVCYVLGITSI
;
A
#
# COMPACT_ATOMS: atom_id res chain seq x y z
N PRO A 1 10.72 22.39 25.41
CA PRO A 1 11.90 23.28 25.55
C PRO A 1 13.25 22.65 25.14
N GLY A 2 13.62 21.48 25.67
CA GLY A 2 14.98 20.90 25.48
C GLY A 2 15.37 20.51 24.04
N ARG A 3 14.42 20.38 23.11
CA ARG A 3 14.68 20.01 21.70
C ARG A 3 14.85 21.21 20.75
N ARG A 4 14.92 22.44 21.26
CA ARG A 4 15.07 23.64 20.42
C ARG A 4 16.32 23.60 19.55
N ILE A 5 17.46 23.20 20.12
CA ILE A 5 18.73 23.11 19.40
C ILE A 5 18.61 22.14 18.21
N LEU A 6 17.96 21.00 18.40
CA LEU A 6 17.70 20.04 17.33
C LEU A 6 16.81 20.65 16.23
N GLN A 7 15.79 21.41 16.60
CA GLN A 7 14.92 22.09 15.65
C GLN A 7 15.67 23.16 14.84
N ASP A 8 16.56 23.93 15.46
CA ASP A 8 17.44 24.87 14.75
C ASP A 8 18.37 24.13 13.76
N VAL A 9 18.95 22.99 14.16
CA VAL A 9 19.79 22.15 13.28
C VAL A 9 18.99 21.63 12.07
N VAL A 10 17.81 21.07 12.28
CA VAL A 10 16.95 20.57 11.17
C VAL A 10 16.53 21.72 10.25
N THR A 11 16.31 22.91 10.81
CA THR A 11 15.99 24.10 10.03
C THR A 11 17.18 24.55 9.18
N ALA A 12 18.39 24.53 9.73
CA ALA A 12 19.63 24.85 9.02
C ALA A 12 19.87 23.88 7.85
N ILE A 13 19.69 22.57 8.08
CA ILE A 13 19.77 21.53 7.04
C ILE A 13 18.75 21.79 5.93
N ARG A 14 17.49 22.05 6.27
CA ARG A 14 16.44 22.36 5.27
C ARG A 14 16.79 23.56 4.40
N HIS A 15 17.45 24.57 4.96
CA HIS A 15 17.84 25.79 4.25
C HIS A 15 19.25 25.73 3.65
N ASN A 16 19.98 24.64 3.85
CA ASN A 16 21.36 24.46 3.40
C ASN A 16 22.30 25.61 3.82
N ILE A 17 22.20 26.03 5.08
CA ILE A 17 23.02 27.09 5.68
C ILE A 17 23.54 26.64 7.05
N THR A 18 24.50 27.37 7.61
CA THR A 18 24.97 27.11 8.97
C THR A 18 23.95 27.58 10.02
N ILE A 19 24.10 27.09 11.25
CA ILE A 19 23.24 27.52 12.37
C ILE A 19 23.35 29.02 12.60
N ASP A 20 24.56 29.59 12.49
CA ASP A 20 24.84 31.01 12.71
C ASP A 20 24.11 31.90 11.69
N GLU A 21 23.93 31.43 10.45
CA GLU A 21 23.26 32.14 9.35
C GLU A 21 21.73 32.05 9.37
N LEU A 22 21.14 31.28 10.30
CA LEU A 22 19.69 31.09 10.33
C LEU A 22 18.92 32.41 10.49
N GLY A 23 19.43 33.38 11.25
CA GLY A 23 18.78 34.66 11.49
C GLY A 23 17.30 34.50 11.88
N PHE A 24 16.39 35.16 11.16
CA PHE A 24 14.94 35.09 11.38
C PHE A 24 14.28 33.78 10.97
N ARG A 25 15.02 32.84 10.36
CA ARG A 25 14.52 31.49 10.04
C ARG A 25 14.44 30.60 11.28
N ARG A 26 15.08 30.98 12.39
CA ARG A 26 14.91 30.30 13.68
C ARG A 26 13.50 30.50 14.20
N GLU A 27 12.96 29.47 14.86
CA GLU A 27 11.69 29.62 15.54
C GLU A 27 11.84 30.60 16.70
N ARG A 28 10.97 31.60 16.72
CA ARG A 28 11.02 32.70 17.69
C ARG A 28 10.64 32.25 19.09
N HIS A 29 9.78 31.24 19.17
CA HIS A 29 9.21 30.77 20.43
C HIS A 29 9.81 29.42 20.80
N ALA A 30 10.59 29.40 21.90
CA ALA A 30 11.10 28.16 22.49
C ALA A 30 9.98 27.22 23.02
N ASP A 31 8.76 27.76 23.10
CA ASP A 31 7.57 27.12 23.64
C ASP A 31 6.82 26.27 22.61
N ARG A 32 7.33 26.15 21.38
CA ARG A 32 6.72 25.34 20.31
C ARG A 32 7.01 23.84 20.47
N TYR A 33 6.47 23.26 21.54
CA TYR A 33 6.49 21.82 21.81
C TYR A 33 5.11 21.39 22.29
N LEU A 34 4.86 20.08 22.30
CA LEU A 34 3.64 19.53 22.88
C LEU A 34 3.69 19.73 24.40
N LYS A 35 2.94 20.71 24.88
CA LYS A 35 2.84 21.02 26.30
C LYS A 35 1.96 19.99 27.02
N PRO A 36 2.25 19.71 28.30
CA PRO A 36 1.37 18.90 29.11
C PRO A 36 0.03 19.64 29.35
N PRO A 37 -1.07 18.91 29.60
CA PRO A 37 -2.41 19.49 29.76
C PRO A 37 -2.48 20.60 30.80
N GLU A 38 -1.82 20.44 31.96
CA GLU A 38 -1.85 21.39 33.06
C GLU A 38 -1.21 22.73 32.68
N GLU A 39 -0.16 22.68 31.84
CA GLU A 39 0.47 23.89 31.31
C GLU A 39 -0.46 24.60 30.32
N MET A 40 -1.19 23.86 29.49
CA MET A 40 -2.18 24.41 28.57
C MET A 40 -3.37 25.05 29.30
N GLU A 41 -3.88 24.42 30.37
CA GLU A 41 -4.91 24.97 31.25
C GLU A 41 -4.49 26.29 31.89
N ARG A 42 -3.25 26.36 32.40
CA ARG A 42 -2.71 27.59 32.96
C ARG A 42 -2.61 28.70 31.91
N LEU A 43 -2.09 28.39 30.72
CA LEU A 43 -1.90 29.35 29.62
C LEU A 43 -3.23 29.88 29.07
N PHE A 44 -4.25 29.02 29.00
CA PHE A 44 -5.60 29.34 28.52
C PHE A 44 -6.61 29.53 29.65
N SER A 45 -6.16 29.91 30.86
CA SER A 45 -7.03 30.11 32.03
C SER A 45 -8.16 31.12 31.81
N ARG A 46 -7.99 32.07 30.88
CA ARG A 46 -9.02 33.04 30.47
C ARG A 46 -10.04 32.48 29.46
N TYR A 47 -9.75 31.33 28.85
CA TYR A 47 -10.51 30.71 27.76
C TYR A 47 -10.60 29.17 27.91
N PRO A 48 -11.14 28.64 29.02
CA PRO A 48 -11.25 27.20 29.26
C PRO A 48 -12.06 26.48 28.17
N GLU A 49 -13.02 27.16 27.55
CA GLU A 49 -13.81 26.66 26.43
C GLU A 49 -12.95 26.32 25.20
N ALA A 50 -11.86 27.07 24.96
CA ALA A 50 -10.97 26.80 23.84
C ALA A 50 -10.31 25.42 23.98
N LEU A 51 -9.91 25.04 25.19
CA LEU A 51 -9.36 23.72 25.49
C LEU A 51 -10.43 22.63 25.34
N ALA A 52 -11.64 22.85 25.86
CA ALA A 52 -12.74 21.91 25.73
C ALA A 52 -13.08 21.61 24.26
N ARG A 53 -13.07 22.63 23.39
CA ARG A 53 -13.28 22.47 21.94
C ARG A 53 -12.22 21.60 21.28
N THR A 54 -10.96 21.62 21.73
CA THR A 54 -9.92 20.75 21.16
C THR A 54 -10.25 19.27 21.34
N VAL A 55 -10.79 18.90 22.50
CA VAL A 55 -11.22 17.53 22.81
C VAL A 55 -12.45 17.17 22.01
N GLU A 56 -13.40 18.09 21.85
CA GLU A 56 -14.59 17.89 21.02
C GLU A 56 -14.22 17.61 19.55
N ILE A 57 -13.33 18.41 18.96
CA ILE A 57 -12.85 18.22 17.58
C ILE A 57 -12.13 16.88 17.45
N ALA A 58 -11.20 16.56 18.38
CA ALA A 58 -10.51 15.27 18.38
C ALA A 58 -11.50 14.10 18.48
N ARG A 59 -12.57 14.25 19.27
CA ARG A 59 -13.68 13.29 19.36
C ARG A 59 -14.60 13.31 18.13
N GLN A 60 -14.43 14.13 17.12
CA GLN A 60 -15.19 14.02 15.86
C GLN A 60 -14.36 13.34 14.76
N CYS A 61 -13.03 13.37 14.86
CA CYS A 61 -12.15 12.60 13.99
C CYS A 61 -12.32 11.09 14.25
N ARG A 62 -13.01 10.39 13.35
CA ARG A 62 -13.34 8.95 13.46
C ARG A 62 -12.58 8.03 12.51
N PHE A 63 -11.85 8.60 11.56
CA PHE A 63 -11.12 7.84 10.54
C PHE A 63 -10.15 6.82 11.18
N SER A 64 -10.24 5.57 10.76
CA SER A 64 -9.26 4.51 11.04
C SER A 64 -8.47 4.14 9.80
N LEU A 65 -7.18 3.82 9.97
CA LEU A 65 -6.37 3.22 8.91
C LEU A 65 -6.89 1.83 8.49
N ASP A 66 -7.71 1.18 9.33
CA ASP A 66 -8.36 -0.09 9.02
C ASP A 66 -9.44 0.05 7.92
N GLU A 67 -9.90 1.28 7.64
CA GLU A 67 -10.86 1.56 6.56
C GLU A 67 -10.19 1.55 5.18
N LEU A 68 -8.85 1.46 5.11
CA LEU A 68 -8.11 1.40 3.85
C LEU A 68 -8.27 0.00 3.21
N ALA A 69 -9.11 -0.08 2.17
CA ALA A 69 -9.27 -1.27 1.36
C ALA A 69 -8.56 -1.12 0.00
N TYR A 70 -7.99 -2.21 -0.51
CA TYR A 70 -7.49 -2.26 -1.88
C TYR A 70 -8.66 -2.17 -2.85
N GLN A 71 -8.68 -1.12 -3.66
CA GLN A 71 -9.59 -1.00 -4.80
C GLN A 71 -8.80 -1.29 -6.08
N TYR A 72 -9.12 -2.41 -6.73
CA TYR A 72 -8.56 -2.74 -8.02
C TYR A 72 -9.48 -2.22 -9.12
N PRO A 73 -8.93 -1.68 -10.23
CA PRO A 73 -9.74 -1.26 -11.35
C PRO A 73 -10.47 -2.49 -11.94
N GLU A 74 -11.73 -2.31 -12.35
CA GLU A 74 -12.53 -3.32 -13.06
C GLU A 74 -12.05 -3.51 -14.53
N GLU A 75 -10.76 -3.37 -14.79
CA GLU A 75 -10.22 -3.35 -16.15
C GLU A 75 -10.51 -4.67 -16.88
N LYS A 76 -11.19 -4.54 -18.03
CA LYS A 76 -11.31 -5.53 -19.11
C LYS A 76 -11.53 -6.96 -18.63
N MET A 77 -12.54 -7.17 -17.78
CA MET A 77 -13.04 -8.52 -17.58
C MET A 77 -13.58 -9.06 -18.91
N LEU A 78 -13.32 -10.34 -19.17
CA LEU A 78 -13.94 -11.06 -20.28
C LEU A 78 -15.47 -10.84 -20.18
N PRO A 79 -16.13 -10.34 -21.23
CA PRO A 79 -17.56 -10.02 -21.17
C PRO A 79 -18.37 -11.22 -20.65
N GLY A 80 -19.14 -11.01 -19.58
CA GLY A 80 -19.99 -12.02 -18.98
C GLY A 80 -19.33 -12.96 -17.96
N LEU A 81 -18.05 -12.77 -17.60
CA LEU A 81 -17.38 -13.51 -16.54
C LEU A 81 -17.09 -12.65 -15.31
N THR A 82 -17.17 -13.23 -14.11
CA THR A 82 -16.62 -12.62 -12.90
C THR A 82 -15.09 -12.62 -12.93
N ALA A 83 -14.45 -11.80 -12.09
CA ALA A 83 -12.99 -11.77 -11.94
C ALA A 83 -12.41 -13.17 -11.66
N GLN A 84 -13.06 -13.91 -10.75
CA GLN A 84 -12.65 -15.25 -10.39
C GLN A 84 -12.78 -16.20 -11.59
N GLN A 85 -13.91 -16.20 -12.30
CA GLN A 85 -14.12 -17.05 -13.47
C GLN A 85 -13.13 -16.74 -14.60
N ALA A 86 -12.84 -15.46 -14.83
CA ALA A 86 -11.85 -15.03 -15.81
C ALA A 86 -10.43 -15.51 -15.41
N LEU A 87 -10.06 -15.40 -14.13
CA LEU A 87 -8.79 -15.88 -13.63
C LEU A 87 -8.66 -17.40 -13.77
N GLU A 88 -9.69 -18.17 -13.41
CA GLU A 88 -9.69 -19.62 -13.54
C GLU A 88 -9.49 -20.05 -15.00
N LYS A 89 -10.24 -19.44 -15.92
CA LYS A 89 -10.10 -19.70 -17.36
C LYS A 89 -8.67 -19.46 -17.84
N LEU A 90 -8.11 -18.28 -17.56
CA LEU A 90 -6.75 -17.92 -17.98
C LEU A 90 -5.69 -18.82 -17.34
N THR A 91 -5.91 -19.23 -16.09
CA THR A 91 -4.99 -20.12 -15.36
C THR A 91 -4.94 -21.49 -16.01
N TRP A 92 -6.09 -22.08 -16.37
CA TRP A 92 -6.13 -23.37 -17.04
C TRP A 92 -5.58 -23.31 -18.48
N GLU A 93 -5.93 -22.27 -19.24
CA GLU A 93 -5.33 -22.03 -20.57
C GLU A 93 -3.80 -21.84 -20.50
N GLY A 94 -3.30 -21.20 -19.44
CA GLY A 94 -1.87 -21.06 -19.18
C GLY A 94 -1.21 -22.38 -18.79
N ALA A 95 -1.90 -23.20 -17.99
CA ALA A 95 -1.42 -24.51 -17.58
C ALA A 95 -1.28 -25.46 -18.77
N GLU A 96 -2.27 -25.50 -19.67
CA GLU A 96 -2.20 -26.27 -20.92
C GLU A 96 -1.03 -25.83 -21.81
N ARG A 97 -0.81 -24.51 -21.94
CA ARG A 97 0.34 -23.97 -22.69
C ARG A 97 1.68 -24.34 -22.06
N ARG A 98 1.77 -24.40 -20.72
CA ARG A 98 3.01 -24.69 -20.00
C ARG A 98 3.34 -26.18 -19.93
N TYR A 99 2.31 -27.03 -19.92
CA TYR A 99 2.40 -28.49 -19.80
C TYR A 99 1.70 -29.17 -20.99
N PRO A 100 2.29 -29.14 -22.20
CA PRO A 100 1.66 -29.67 -23.40
C PRO A 100 1.42 -31.20 -23.36
N GLU A 101 2.17 -31.92 -22.52
CA GLU A 101 2.04 -33.36 -22.31
C GLU A 101 1.03 -33.72 -21.21
N GLY A 102 0.34 -32.71 -20.65
CA GLY A 102 -0.59 -32.86 -19.55
C GLY A 102 -0.05 -32.26 -18.24
N VAL A 103 -0.95 -31.61 -17.48
CA VAL A 103 -0.62 -30.99 -16.21
C VAL A 103 -0.50 -32.08 -15.13
N PRO A 104 0.63 -32.21 -14.42
CA PRO A 104 0.78 -33.22 -13.37
C PRO A 104 -0.26 -33.06 -12.25
N ASP A 105 -0.78 -34.15 -11.69
CA ASP A 105 -1.83 -34.13 -10.65
C ASP A 105 -1.47 -33.27 -9.44
N LYS A 106 -0.19 -33.29 -9.04
CA LYS A 106 0.31 -32.44 -7.95
C LYS A 106 0.12 -30.95 -8.27
N VAL A 107 0.38 -30.52 -9.51
CA VAL A 107 0.21 -29.14 -9.96
C VAL A 107 -1.28 -28.77 -10.04
N VAL A 108 -2.12 -29.68 -10.56
CA VAL A 108 -3.58 -29.51 -10.56
C VAL A 108 -4.12 -29.27 -9.15
N ALA A 109 -3.68 -30.06 -8.16
CA ALA A 109 -4.09 -29.90 -6.78
C ALA A 109 -3.68 -28.55 -6.18
N VAL A 110 -2.46 -28.09 -6.46
CA VAL A 110 -1.96 -26.79 -6.00
C VAL A 110 -2.72 -25.63 -6.66
N ILE A 111 -2.90 -25.65 -7.99
CA ILE A 111 -3.67 -24.62 -8.71
C ILE A 111 -5.09 -24.50 -8.15
N LYS A 112 -5.78 -25.63 -7.94
CA LYS A 112 -7.12 -25.63 -7.34
C LYS A 112 -7.14 -25.07 -5.92
N HIS A 113 -6.10 -25.34 -5.12
CA HIS A 113 -5.98 -24.80 -3.77
C HIS A 113 -5.77 -23.28 -3.78
N GLU A 114 -4.84 -22.80 -4.61
CA GLU A 114 -4.55 -21.37 -4.76
C GLU A 114 -5.77 -20.59 -5.28
N LEU A 115 -6.45 -21.08 -6.32
CA LEU A 115 -7.65 -20.42 -6.87
C LEU A 115 -8.76 -20.27 -5.83
N ARG A 116 -8.97 -21.27 -4.96
CA ARG A 116 -9.93 -21.17 -3.84
C ARG A 116 -9.51 -20.11 -2.82
N LEU A 117 -8.23 -20.03 -2.47
CA LEU A 117 -7.73 -19.01 -1.55
C LEU A 117 -7.87 -17.61 -2.14
N ILE A 118 -7.57 -17.44 -3.43
CA ILE A 118 -7.72 -16.18 -4.16
C ILE A 118 -9.20 -15.74 -4.17
N GLU A 119 -10.13 -16.68 -4.34
CA GLU A 119 -11.56 -16.41 -4.27
C GLU A 119 -11.98 -15.96 -2.86
N ILE A 120 -11.59 -16.70 -1.81
CA ILE A 120 -11.93 -16.36 -0.42
C ILE A 120 -11.41 -14.97 -0.05
N LEU A 121 -10.19 -14.62 -0.51
CA LEU A 121 -9.57 -13.34 -0.24
C LEU A 121 -10.05 -12.22 -1.17
N GLN A 122 -10.82 -12.53 -2.21
CA GLN A 122 -11.28 -11.59 -3.25
C GLN A 122 -10.12 -10.91 -3.99
N TYR A 123 -9.04 -11.67 -4.25
CA TYR A 123 -7.81 -11.16 -4.88
C TYR A 123 -7.76 -11.39 -6.40
N ALA A 124 -8.79 -11.99 -7.02
CA ALA A 124 -8.78 -12.27 -8.45
C ALA A 124 -8.51 -11.03 -9.34
N PRO A 125 -9.07 -9.84 -9.06
CA PRO A 125 -8.76 -8.63 -9.84
C PRO A 125 -7.26 -8.29 -9.86
N TYR A 126 -6.56 -8.46 -8.73
CA TYR A 126 -5.12 -8.23 -8.64
C TYR A 126 -4.35 -9.11 -9.62
N PHE A 127 -4.63 -10.42 -9.64
CA PHE A 127 -3.97 -11.37 -10.54
C PHE A 127 -4.25 -11.05 -12.01
N LEU A 128 -5.48 -10.62 -12.33
CA LEU A 128 -5.84 -10.22 -13.69
C LEU A 128 -5.08 -8.96 -14.14
N THR A 129 -4.98 -7.94 -13.29
CA THR A 129 -4.21 -6.72 -13.57
C THR A 129 -2.73 -7.04 -13.81
N VAL A 130 -2.12 -7.84 -12.92
CA VAL A 130 -0.71 -8.24 -13.07
C VAL A 130 -0.50 -9.06 -14.35
N ASN A 131 -1.40 -10.00 -14.64
CA ASN A 131 -1.35 -10.76 -15.89
C ASN A 131 -1.44 -9.84 -17.11
N ALA A 132 -2.35 -8.86 -17.13
CA ALA A 132 -2.46 -7.91 -18.24
C ALA A 132 -1.17 -7.08 -18.45
N ILE A 133 -0.55 -6.61 -17.37
CA ILE A 133 0.73 -5.89 -17.42
C ILE A 133 1.84 -6.78 -17.99
N VAL A 134 1.95 -8.02 -17.52
CA VAL A 134 2.96 -8.98 -17.98
C VAL A 134 2.76 -9.35 -19.43
N GLN A 135 1.53 -9.62 -19.86
CA GLN A 135 1.20 -9.92 -21.26
C GLN A 135 1.56 -8.73 -22.17
N PHE A 136 1.21 -7.50 -21.75
CA PHE A 136 1.58 -6.30 -22.49
C PHE A 136 3.10 -6.15 -22.60
N ALA A 137 3.83 -6.25 -21.48
CA ALA A 137 5.29 -6.16 -21.49
C ALA A 137 5.92 -7.18 -22.45
N ARG A 138 5.47 -8.45 -22.40
CA ARG A 138 5.94 -9.50 -23.31
C ARG A 138 5.64 -9.20 -24.78
N SER A 139 4.45 -8.68 -25.10
CA SER A 139 4.09 -8.28 -26.47
C SER A 139 4.92 -7.12 -27.04
N ARG A 140 5.67 -6.42 -26.18
CA ARG A 140 6.55 -5.31 -26.52
C ARG A 140 8.03 -5.67 -26.35
N ASP A 141 8.33 -6.95 -26.14
CA ASP A 141 9.67 -7.46 -25.84
C ASP A 141 10.34 -6.76 -24.64
N ILE A 142 9.52 -6.30 -23.67
CA ILE A 142 10.00 -5.71 -22.43
C ILE A 142 10.26 -6.83 -21.42
N LEU A 143 11.51 -6.95 -20.99
CA LEU A 143 11.90 -7.93 -19.98
C LEU A 143 11.19 -7.62 -18.64
N CYS A 144 10.38 -8.57 -18.18
CA CYS A 144 9.71 -8.51 -16.89
C CYS A 144 9.85 -9.85 -16.17
N GLN A 145 10.07 -9.83 -14.86
CA GLN A 145 10.23 -11.04 -14.06
C GLN A 145 9.64 -10.81 -12.67
N GLY A 146 8.70 -11.68 -12.26
CA GLY A 146 8.16 -11.69 -10.91
C GLY A 146 9.26 -11.79 -9.83
N ARG A 147 9.02 -11.19 -8.67
CA ARG A 147 9.88 -11.22 -7.48
C ARG A 147 9.03 -11.45 -6.22
N GLY A 148 9.68 -11.84 -5.13
CA GLY A 148 9.02 -12.06 -3.84
C GLY A 148 8.28 -13.39 -3.73
N SER A 149 7.38 -13.50 -2.77
CA SER A 149 6.60 -14.72 -2.48
C SER A 149 5.70 -15.18 -3.63
N ALA A 150 5.37 -14.29 -4.57
CA ALA A 150 4.65 -14.62 -5.78
C ALA A 150 5.33 -15.70 -6.63
N ALA A 151 6.65 -15.87 -6.51
CA ALA A 151 7.44 -16.91 -7.19
C ALA A 151 7.10 -18.34 -6.73
N ASN A 152 6.41 -18.53 -5.60
CA ASN A 152 5.98 -19.85 -5.14
C ASN A 152 4.52 -20.17 -5.49
N SER A 153 3.86 -19.35 -6.32
CA SER A 153 2.48 -19.58 -6.75
C SER A 153 2.43 -20.31 -8.08
N ALA A 154 1.75 -21.46 -8.11
CA ALA A 154 1.50 -22.20 -9.33
C ALA A 154 0.64 -21.40 -10.32
N VAL A 155 -0.32 -20.59 -9.83
CA VAL A 155 -1.13 -19.67 -10.65
C VAL A 155 -0.24 -18.62 -11.32
N CYS A 156 0.67 -17.97 -10.59
CA CYS A 156 1.62 -17.01 -11.15
C CYS A 156 2.52 -17.64 -12.22
N TYR A 157 2.97 -18.87 -11.97
CA TYR A 157 3.85 -19.60 -12.89
C TYR A 157 3.16 -19.93 -14.21
N VAL A 158 1.95 -20.50 -14.17
CA VAL A 158 1.22 -20.87 -15.40
C VAL A 158 0.71 -19.67 -16.19
N LEU A 159 0.44 -18.54 -15.54
CA LEU A 159 0.14 -17.27 -16.20
C LEU A 159 1.40 -16.58 -16.79
N GLY A 160 2.59 -17.08 -16.46
CA GLY A 160 3.86 -16.52 -16.93
C GLY A 160 4.27 -15.21 -16.24
N ILE A 161 3.64 -14.90 -15.09
CA ILE A 161 4.00 -13.78 -14.21
C ILE A 161 5.36 -14.05 -13.56
N THR A 162 5.59 -15.30 -13.15
CA THR A 162 6.89 -15.80 -12.68
C THR A 162 7.47 -16.79 -13.67
N SER A 163 8.79 -16.98 -13.63
CA SER A 163 9.50 -17.95 -14.47
C SER A 163 9.89 -19.23 -13.71
N ILE A 164 9.66 -19.22 -12.40
CA ILE A 164 9.87 -20.30 -11.44
C ILE A 164 8.60 -20.47 -10.62
#